data_AF-A0A8I2Z2S7-F1
#
_entry.id   AF-A0A8I2Z2S7-F1
#
_cell.length_a   1.000
_cell.length_b   1.000
_cell.length_c   1.000
_cell.angle_alpha   90.00
_cell.angle_beta   90.00
_cell.angle_gamma   90.00
#
_symmetry.space_group_name_H-M   'P 1'
#
loop_
_entity.id
_entity.type
_entity.pdbx_description
1 polymer ?
#
loop_
_entity_poly.entity_id
_entity_poly.type
_entity_poly.pdbx_seq_one_letter_code
_entity_poly.pdbx_strand_id
1 'polypeptide(L)'
;MATAQVYIKRFYTKIEIRRTNVYLVIATAVYLSCKMEECPQHIRLIVSEARSLWPDFVSLDTSKLGECEFFLISEMSSQLIVHQPYRTLTAFQGDLALTQEDTALAWSIINDHYMTDLPLLFPPHTVALTAILLALVLRPSSGMAQPTTTTTSGIAAATAALTQSQAGRGPGGFSMPGAAPTTPNPADKEKQPEARIGRVQRFGAWLAESNVDITAMVDCTQELISFYECHEQYQDKLTREQLNRFIKARGLDK
;
A
#
# COMPACT_ATOMS: atom_id res chain seq x y z
N MET A 1 -6.20 0.57 -10.58
CA MET A 1 -5.92 1.69 -9.65
C MET A 1 -4.45 1.75 -9.23
N ALA A 2 -3.90 0.70 -8.61
CA ALA A 2 -2.47 0.63 -8.24
C ALA A 2 -1.51 1.05 -9.36
N THR A 3 -1.68 0.48 -10.56
CA THR A 3 -0.86 0.81 -11.74
C THR A 3 -0.95 2.29 -12.13
N ALA A 4 -2.16 2.90 -12.08
CA ALA A 4 -2.33 4.33 -12.34
C ALA A 4 -1.59 5.20 -11.31
N GLN A 5 -1.60 4.84 -10.03
CA GLN A 5 -0.87 5.56 -8.99
C GLN A 5 0.64 5.51 -9.24
N VAL A 6 1.17 4.36 -9.65
CA VAL A 6 2.58 4.21 -10.00
C VAL A 6 2.93 5.05 -11.24
N TYR A 7 2.05 5.11 -12.25
CA TYR A 7 2.25 5.99 -13.41
C TYR A 7 2.33 7.46 -13.01
N ILE A 8 1.41 7.93 -12.17
CA ILE A 8 1.41 9.30 -11.65
C ILE A 8 2.72 9.60 -10.92
N LYS A 9 3.15 8.70 -10.03
CA LYS A 9 4.41 8.85 -9.30
C LYS A 9 5.61 8.92 -10.24
N ARG A 10 5.74 7.96 -11.17
CA ARG A 10 6.82 7.93 -12.17
C ARG A 10 6.85 9.22 -13.01
N PHE A 11 5.70 9.67 -13.48
CA PHE A 11 5.57 10.89 -14.27
C PHE A 11 6.05 12.14 -13.50
N TYR A 12 5.60 12.31 -12.26
CA TYR A 12 5.97 13.48 -11.44
C TYR A 12 7.39 13.43 -10.86
N THR A 13 8.12 12.33 -10.99
CA THR A 13 9.57 12.34 -10.73
C THR A 13 10.36 13.15 -11.78
N LYS A 14 9.81 13.31 -12.98
CA LYS A 14 10.47 14.01 -14.10
C LYS A 14 9.82 15.36 -14.41
N ILE A 15 8.51 15.46 -14.23
CA ILE A 15 7.73 16.66 -14.56
C ILE A 15 7.29 17.36 -13.27
N GLU A 16 7.49 18.67 -13.20
CA GLU A 16 6.96 19.47 -12.09
C GLU A 16 5.42 19.50 -12.11
N ILE A 17 4.80 19.18 -10.97
CA ILE A 17 3.33 19.19 -10.81
C ILE A 17 2.67 20.51 -11.20
N ARG A 18 3.39 21.63 -11.07
CA ARG A 18 2.91 22.99 -11.39
C ARG A 18 2.82 23.28 -12.89
N ARG A 19 3.38 22.42 -13.75
CA ARG A 19 3.39 22.60 -15.21
C ARG A 19 2.27 21.86 -15.91
N THR A 20 1.52 21.02 -15.20
CA THR A 20 0.51 20.13 -15.78
C THR A 20 -0.81 20.27 -15.05
N ASN A 21 -1.90 19.99 -15.74
CA ASN A 21 -3.20 19.83 -15.10
C ASN A 21 -3.27 18.46 -14.41
N VAL A 22 -3.23 18.46 -13.07
CA VAL A 22 -3.19 17.23 -12.26
C VAL A 22 -4.40 16.33 -12.51
N TYR A 23 -5.58 16.90 -12.72
CA TYR A 23 -6.81 16.13 -12.98
C TYR A 23 -6.78 15.44 -14.34
N LEU A 24 -6.26 16.11 -15.36
CA LEU A 24 -6.05 15.52 -16.69
C LEU A 24 -5.04 14.35 -16.60
N VAL A 25 -3.94 14.53 -15.87
CA VAL A 25 -2.93 13.48 -15.67
C VAL A 25 -3.54 12.28 -14.92
N ILE A 26 -4.34 12.52 -13.87
CA ILE A 26 -5.03 11.45 -13.11
C ILE A 26 -6.00 10.68 -14.02
N ALA A 27 -6.88 11.37 -14.75
CA ALA A 27 -7.84 10.72 -15.64
C ALA A 27 -7.14 9.90 -16.73
N THR A 28 -6.07 10.45 -17.31
CA THR A 28 -5.25 9.80 -18.33
C THR A 28 -4.50 8.58 -17.77
N ALA A 29 -3.94 8.68 -16.56
CA ALA A 29 -3.26 7.56 -15.91
C ALA A 29 -4.22 6.39 -15.63
N VAL A 30 -5.45 6.68 -15.18
CA VAL A 30 -6.50 5.67 -15.01
C VAL A 30 -6.84 5.04 -16.36
N TYR A 31 -7.13 5.85 -17.38
CA TYR A 31 -7.43 5.36 -18.73
C TYR A 31 -6.32 4.46 -19.30
N LEU A 32 -5.07 4.90 -19.24
CA LEU A 32 -3.93 4.14 -19.72
C LEU A 32 -3.75 2.84 -18.94
N SER A 33 -3.86 2.89 -17.60
CA SER A 33 -3.73 1.69 -16.76
C SER A 33 -4.80 0.65 -17.08
N CYS A 34 -6.04 1.07 -17.35
CA CYS A 34 -7.12 0.16 -17.76
C CYS A 34 -6.78 -0.57 -19.07
N LYS A 35 -6.16 0.12 -20.03
CA LYS A 35 -5.70 -0.53 -21.28
C LYS A 35 -4.57 -1.53 -21.03
N MET A 36 -3.62 -1.18 -20.16
CA MET A 36 -2.45 -2.01 -19.86
C MET A 36 -2.78 -3.23 -18.98
N GLU A 37 -3.80 -3.14 -18.13
CA GLU A 37 -4.27 -4.22 -17.26
C GLU A 37 -5.40 -5.04 -17.92
N GLU A 38 -5.50 -5.02 -19.25
CA GLU A 38 -6.48 -5.80 -20.03
C GLU A 38 -7.96 -5.58 -19.61
N CYS A 39 -8.27 -4.39 -19.09
CA CYS A 39 -9.62 -3.97 -18.70
C CYS A 39 -10.00 -2.61 -19.35
N PRO A 40 -9.93 -2.50 -20.69
CA PRO A 40 -10.01 -1.22 -21.38
C PRO A 40 -11.37 -0.52 -21.18
N GLN A 41 -11.32 0.78 -20.93
CA GLN A 41 -12.51 1.63 -20.80
C GLN A 41 -12.60 2.56 -22.01
N HIS A 42 -13.83 2.82 -22.48
CA HIS A 42 -14.03 3.71 -23.61
C HIS A 42 -13.66 5.16 -23.23
N ILE A 43 -12.90 5.87 -24.08
CA ILE A 43 -12.38 7.21 -23.77
C ILE A 43 -13.48 8.22 -23.40
N ARG A 44 -14.64 8.16 -24.06
CA ARG A 44 -15.78 9.05 -23.74
C ARG A 44 -16.35 8.81 -22.34
N LEU A 45 -16.28 7.58 -21.83
CA LEU A 45 -16.73 7.23 -20.48
C LEU A 45 -15.79 7.85 -19.42
N ILE A 46 -14.48 7.69 -19.60
CA ILE A 46 -13.51 8.31 -18.68
C ILE A 46 -13.67 9.82 -18.63
N VAL A 47 -13.84 10.44 -19.80
CA VAL A 47 -14.04 11.89 -19.89
C VAL A 47 -15.37 12.32 -19.25
N SER A 48 -16.47 11.56 -19.41
CA SER A 48 -17.75 11.90 -18.78
C SER A 48 -17.68 11.79 -17.26
N GLU A 49 -17.08 10.72 -16.74
CA GLU A 49 -16.91 10.52 -15.29
C GLU A 49 -16.00 11.60 -14.67
N ALA A 50 -14.89 11.91 -15.32
CA ALA A 50 -13.99 12.97 -14.86
C ALA A 50 -14.67 14.35 -14.83
N ARG A 51 -15.52 14.67 -15.81
CA ARG A 51 -16.33 15.90 -15.79
C ARG A 51 -17.38 15.91 -14.68
N SER A 52 -17.98 14.75 -14.37
CA SER A 52 -18.93 14.63 -13.26
C SER A 52 -18.26 14.83 -11.90
N LEU A 53 -17.05 14.29 -11.71
CA LEU A 53 -16.30 14.40 -10.46
C LEU A 53 -15.67 15.79 -10.26
N TRP A 54 -15.24 16.42 -11.36
CA TRP A 54 -14.52 17.69 -11.34
C TRP A 54 -15.16 18.71 -12.28
N PRO A 55 -16.35 19.25 -11.93
CA PRO A 55 -17.12 20.16 -12.78
C PRO A 55 -16.45 21.51 -13.01
N ASP A 56 -15.55 21.93 -12.11
CA ASP A 56 -14.77 23.17 -12.24
C ASP A 56 -13.76 23.12 -13.42
N PHE A 57 -13.62 21.97 -14.08
CA PHE A 57 -12.70 21.72 -15.20
C PHE A 57 -13.46 21.60 -16.51
N VAL A 58 -13.70 22.75 -17.13
CA VAL A 58 -14.63 22.92 -18.26
C VAL A 58 -14.10 22.35 -19.59
N SER A 59 -12.81 22.01 -19.72
CA SER A 59 -12.18 21.71 -21.03
C SER A 59 -11.61 20.29 -21.22
N LEU A 60 -12.02 19.31 -20.43
CA LEU A 60 -11.55 17.92 -20.62
C LEU A 60 -12.18 17.29 -21.87
N ASP A 61 -11.49 17.33 -23.01
CA ASP A 61 -11.93 16.70 -24.24
C ASP A 61 -11.16 15.41 -24.57
N THR A 62 -11.76 14.56 -25.39
CA THR A 62 -11.14 13.30 -25.81
C THR A 62 -9.80 13.52 -26.51
N SER A 63 -9.65 14.61 -27.26
CA SER A 63 -8.39 14.96 -27.93
C SER A 63 -7.28 15.28 -26.92
N LYS A 64 -7.56 16.11 -25.91
CA LYS A 64 -6.58 16.44 -24.86
C LYS A 64 -6.18 15.23 -24.02
N LEU A 65 -7.13 14.33 -23.74
CA LEU A 65 -6.84 13.08 -23.06
C LEU A 65 -5.90 12.22 -23.93
N GLY A 66 -6.15 12.12 -25.24
CA GLY A 66 -5.25 11.40 -26.17
C GLY A 66 -3.86 12.01 -26.28
N GLU A 67 -3.74 13.34 -26.32
CA GLU A 67 -2.45 14.04 -26.30
C GLU A 67 -1.71 13.81 -24.97
N CYS A 68 -2.41 13.89 -23.84
CA CYS A 68 -1.84 13.61 -22.53
C CYS A 68 -1.43 12.14 -22.40
N GLU A 69 -2.17 11.22 -23.01
CA GLU A 69 -1.82 9.80 -23.04
C GLU A 69 -0.47 9.58 -23.72
N PHE A 70 -0.31 10.14 -24.92
CA PHE A 70 0.94 10.07 -25.66
C PHE A 70 2.10 10.68 -24.84
N PHE A 71 1.86 11.84 -24.21
CA PHE A 71 2.84 12.48 -23.36
C PHE A 71 3.26 11.62 -22.17
N LEU A 72 2.30 11.01 -21.48
CA LEU A 72 2.55 10.15 -20.32
C LEU A 72 3.33 8.88 -20.68
N ILE A 73 3.02 8.26 -21.84
CA ILE A 73 3.77 7.11 -22.37
C ILE A 73 5.21 7.50 -22.72
N SER A 74 5.38 8.64 -23.40
CA SER A 74 6.69 9.15 -23.80
C SER A 74 7.58 9.43 -22.58
N GLU A 75 7.04 10.09 -21.56
CA GLU A 75 7.78 10.45 -20.35
C GLU A 75 8.19 9.22 -19.53
N MET A 76 7.35 8.19 -19.50
CA MET A 76 7.67 6.89 -18.87
C MET A 76 8.48 5.96 -19.78
N SER A 77 8.94 6.43 -20.95
CA SER A 77 9.74 5.65 -21.90
C SER A 77 9.10 4.30 -22.25
N SER A 78 7.77 4.26 -22.35
CA SER A 78 6.98 3.03 -22.60
C SER A 78 7.15 1.89 -21.57
N GLN A 79 7.64 2.18 -20.36
CA GLN A 79 7.74 1.21 -19.26
C GLN A 79 6.41 1.09 -18.50
N LEU A 80 5.44 0.42 -19.12
CA LEU A 80 4.05 0.40 -18.65
C LEU A 80 3.70 -0.77 -17.73
N ILE A 81 4.47 -1.86 -17.74
CA ILE A 81 4.19 -3.01 -16.87
C ILE A 81 4.63 -2.71 -15.44
N VAL A 82 3.74 -2.94 -14.47
CA VAL A 82 3.98 -2.72 -13.04
C VAL A 82 3.67 -4.01 -12.28
N HIS A 83 4.65 -4.51 -11.53
CA HIS A 83 4.46 -5.66 -10.66
C HIS A 83 3.97 -5.21 -9.28
N GLN A 84 2.79 -5.68 -8.87
CA GLN A 84 2.16 -5.25 -7.62
C GLN A 84 2.44 -6.24 -6.46
N PRO A 85 2.56 -5.74 -5.22
CA PRO A 85 2.80 -6.54 -4.01
C PRO A 85 1.70 -7.57 -3.67
N TYR A 86 0.47 -7.40 -4.17
CA TYR A 86 -0.66 -8.29 -3.85
C TYR A 86 -0.39 -9.76 -4.19
N ARG A 87 0.33 -10.01 -5.30
CA ARG A 87 0.69 -11.38 -5.71
C ARG A 87 1.53 -12.09 -4.65
N THR A 88 2.46 -11.37 -4.02
CA THR A 88 3.32 -11.89 -2.97
C THR A 88 2.51 -12.20 -1.71
N LEU A 89 1.58 -11.33 -1.32
CA LEU A 89 0.69 -11.56 -0.19
C LEU A 89 -0.11 -12.85 -0.36
N THR A 90 -0.74 -13.06 -1.53
CA THR A 90 -1.51 -14.27 -1.81
C THR A 90 -0.64 -15.53 -1.83
N ALA A 91 0.59 -15.45 -2.34
CA ALA A 91 1.50 -16.58 -2.39
C ALA A 91 1.89 -17.08 -0.98
N PHE A 92 2.13 -16.17 -0.04
CA PHE A 92 2.58 -16.53 1.31
C PHE A 92 1.46 -16.78 2.32
N GLN A 93 0.20 -16.61 1.93
CA GLN A 93 -0.94 -16.83 2.82
C GLN A 93 -0.96 -18.24 3.43
N GLY A 94 -0.68 -19.26 2.62
CA GLY A 94 -0.64 -20.66 3.07
C GLY A 94 0.60 -20.99 3.90
N ASP A 95 1.78 -20.59 3.42
CA ASP A 95 3.07 -20.95 4.03
C ASP A 95 3.24 -20.37 5.45
N LEU A 96 2.74 -19.15 5.65
CA LEU A 96 2.79 -18.43 6.91
C LEU A 96 1.56 -18.67 7.80
N ALA A 97 0.60 -19.48 7.34
CA ALA A 97 -0.66 -19.75 8.02
C ALA A 97 -1.40 -18.46 8.43
N LEU A 98 -1.48 -17.49 7.51
CA LEU A 98 -2.15 -16.21 7.73
C LEU A 98 -3.65 -16.42 7.83
N THR A 99 -4.30 -15.81 8.81
CA THR A 99 -5.77 -15.81 8.84
C THR A 99 -6.32 -14.90 7.74
N GLN A 100 -7.61 -15.04 7.43
CA GLN A 100 -8.29 -14.14 6.50
C GLN A 100 -8.23 -12.68 6.99
N GLU A 101 -8.30 -12.46 8.30
CA GLU A 101 -8.16 -11.14 8.91
C GLU A 101 -6.74 -10.57 8.75
N ASP A 102 -5.70 -11.38 8.97
CA ASP A 102 -4.30 -10.96 8.77
C ASP A 102 -4.07 -10.56 7.30
N THR A 103 -4.64 -11.35 6.39
CA THR A 103 -4.57 -11.10 4.95
C THR A 103 -5.30 -9.82 4.57
N ALA A 104 -6.49 -9.58 5.12
CA ALA A 104 -7.26 -8.36 4.88
C ALA A 104 -6.54 -7.10 5.42
N LEU A 105 -5.94 -7.19 6.60
CA LEU A 105 -5.17 -6.09 7.18
C LEU A 105 -3.90 -5.81 6.36
N ALA A 106 -3.15 -6.84 5.99
CA ALA A 106 -1.98 -6.71 5.12
C ALA A 106 -2.36 -6.11 3.77
N TRP A 107 -3.50 -6.51 3.19
CA TRP A 107 -4.03 -5.94 1.96
C TRP A 107 -4.32 -4.44 2.11
N SER A 108 -4.91 -4.02 3.23
CA SER A 108 -5.16 -2.59 3.52
C SER A 108 -3.85 -1.81 3.59
N ILE A 109 -2.84 -2.33 4.31
CA ILE A 109 -1.52 -1.68 4.41
C ILE A 109 -0.86 -1.61 3.03
N ILE A 110 -1.04 -2.64 2.20
CA ILE A 110 -0.61 -2.60 0.79
C ILE A 110 -1.43 -1.58 -0.03
N ASN A 111 -2.66 -1.24 0.30
CA ASN A 111 -3.30 -0.12 -0.40
C ASN A 111 -2.70 1.22 0.04
N ASP A 112 -2.38 1.35 1.32
CA ASP A 112 -1.86 2.58 1.91
C ASP A 112 -0.44 2.90 1.43
N HIS A 113 0.41 1.90 1.18
CA HIS A 113 1.79 2.18 0.72
C HIS A 113 1.85 2.94 -0.60
N TYR A 114 0.82 2.89 -1.45
CA TYR A 114 0.77 3.69 -2.69
C TYR A 114 0.63 5.20 -2.42
N MET A 115 0.33 5.61 -1.19
CA MET A 115 0.38 7.02 -0.78
C MET A 115 1.81 7.51 -0.50
N THR A 116 2.75 6.58 -0.28
CA THR A 116 4.16 6.84 0.02
C THR A 116 5.05 6.66 -1.21
N ASP A 117 6.36 6.91 -1.11
CA ASP A 117 7.31 6.70 -2.21
C ASP A 117 7.83 5.26 -2.31
N LEU A 118 7.38 4.38 -1.40
CA LEU A 118 7.75 2.96 -1.37
C LEU A 118 7.60 2.21 -2.71
N PRO A 119 6.57 2.44 -3.55
CA PRO A 119 6.45 1.76 -4.85
C PRO A 119 7.62 2.05 -5.82
N LEU A 120 8.39 3.11 -5.59
CA LEU A 120 9.54 3.48 -6.41
C LEU A 120 10.89 3.11 -5.78
N LEU A 121 10.91 2.89 -4.46
CA LEU A 121 12.14 2.65 -3.69
C LEU A 121 12.42 1.16 -3.47
N PHE A 122 11.39 0.36 -3.24
CA PHE A 122 11.55 -1.04 -2.84
C PHE A 122 10.86 -2.02 -3.79
N PRO A 123 11.39 -3.26 -3.92
CA PRO A 123 10.72 -4.31 -4.66
C PRO A 123 9.33 -4.65 -4.06
N PRO A 124 8.35 -5.07 -4.88
CA PRO A 124 7.00 -5.37 -4.41
C PRO A 124 6.94 -6.50 -3.39
N HIS A 125 7.88 -7.45 -3.42
CA HIS A 125 7.90 -8.52 -2.42
C HIS A 125 8.31 -8.02 -1.03
N THR A 126 9.27 -7.09 -0.94
CA THR A 126 9.69 -6.47 0.32
C THR A 126 8.53 -5.72 0.95
N VAL A 127 7.81 -4.90 0.17
CA VAL A 127 6.62 -4.17 0.65
C VAL A 127 5.54 -5.12 1.16
N ALA A 128 5.28 -6.23 0.45
CA ALA A 128 4.29 -7.21 0.87
C ALA A 128 4.68 -7.90 2.20
N LEU A 129 5.95 -8.28 2.36
CA LEU A 129 6.45 -8.89 3.60
C LEU A 129 6.40 -7.91 4.77
N THR A 130 6.72 -6.64 4.54
CA THR A 130 6.54 -5.58 5.55
C THR A 130 5.07 -5.42 5.94
N ALA A 131 4.15 -5.42 4.98
CA ALA A 131 2.72 -5.36 5.28
C ALA A 131 2.20 -6.57 6.07
N ILE A 132 2.69 -7.78 5.77
CA ILE A 132 2.37 -9.00 6.54
C ILE A 132 2.89 -8.87 7.97
N LEU A 133 4.15 -8.46 8.16
CA LEU A 133 4.72 -8.25 9.48
C LEU A 133 3.89 -7.26 10.29
N LEU A 134 3.56 -6.10 9.69
CA LEU A 134 2.76 -5.09 10.33
C LEU A 134 1.36 -5.61 10.68
N ALA A 135 0.73 -6.39 9.81
CA ALA A 135 -0.57 -7.00 10.12
C ALA A 135 -0.50 -7.96 11.33
N LEU A 136 0.55 -8.77 11.42
CA LEU A 136 0.75 -9.70 12.54
C LEU A 136 1.04 -8.97 13.87
N VAL A 137 1.74 -7.84 13.81
CA VAL A 137 2.13 -7.06 14.98
C VAL A 137 1.05 -6.04 15.40
N LEU A 138 0.26 -5.49 14.49
CA LEU A 138 -0.70 -4.41 14.80
C LEU A 138 -2.02 -4.89 15.41
N ARG A 139 -2.34 -6.19 15.40
CA ARG A 139 -3.62 -6.65 15.95
C ARG A 139 -3.76 -6.33 17.45
N PRO A 140 -4.79 -5.54 17.84
CA PRO A 140 -5.17 -5.43 19.24
C PRO A 140 -5.69 -6.79 19.72
N SER A 141 -5.32 -7.20 20.93
CA SER A 141 -6.01 -8.30 21.61
C SER A 141 -7.50 -7.93 21.68
N SER A 142 -8.36 -8.73 21.07
CA SER A 142 -9.75 -8.42 20.74
C SER A 142 -10.53 -7.71 21.87
N GLY A 143 -11.11 -6.54 21.58
CA GLY A 143 -12.00 -5.84 22.51
C GLY A 143 -12.64 -4.53 22.06
N MET A 144 -12.11 -3.84 21.05
CA MET A 144 -12.77 -2.63 20.52
C MET A 144 -12.84 -2.69 19.00
N ALA A 145 -14.04 -3.00 18.51
CA ALA A 145 -14.43 -2.71 17.14
C ALA A 145 -14.49 -1.19 16.98
N GLN A 146 -13.42 -0.60 16.47
CA GLN A 146 -13.48 0.67 15.77
C GLN A 146 -12.75 0.50 14.44
N PRO A 147 -13.30 1.01 13.33
CA PRO A 147 -12.66 0.90 12.03
C PRO A 147 -11.48 1.89 11.94
N THR A 148 -10.43 1.46 11.26
CA THR A 148 -9.52 2.29 10.44
C THR A 148 -8.50 3.23 11.12
N THR A 149 -8.05 2.99 12.35
CA THR A 149 -6.84 3.69 12.85
C THR A 149 -5.75 2.70 13.24
N THR A 150 -4.74 2.56 12.37
CA THR A 150 -3.45 1.93 12.66
C THR A 150 -2.74 2.75 13.73
N THR A 151 -2.88 2.37 15.00
CA THR A 151 -2.26 3.11 16.10
C THR A 151 -0.74 2.97 16.07
N THR A 152 -0.04 4.11 16.11
CA THR A 152 1.43 4.24 16.18
C THR A 152 2.08 3.36 17.25
N SER A 153 1.36 3.03 18.33
CA SER A 153 1.83 2.16 19.42
C SER A 153 2.07 0.70 19.01
N GLY A 154 1.27 0.14 18.09
CA GLY A 154 1.50 -1.22 17.58
C GLY A 154 2.70 -1.28 16.62
N ILE A 155 3.07 -0.15 16.01
CA ILE A 155 4.11 -0.13 14.97
C ILE A 155 5.51 -0.02 15.59
N ALA A 156 5.68 0.70 16.70
CA ALA A 156 6.93 0.70 17.47
C ALA A 156 7.32 -0.72 17.96
N ALA A 157 6.32 -1.55 18.29
CA ALA A 157 6.53 -2.96 18.61
C ALA A 157 7.04 -3.79 17.41
N ALA A 158 6.69 -3.41 16.17
CA ALA A 158 7.14 -4.11 14.97
C ALA A 158 8.63 -3.85 14.69
N THR A 159 9.08 -2.59 14.83
CA THR A 159 10.50 -2.23 14.70
C THR A 159 11.33 -2.89 15.81
N ALA A 160 10.81 -2.94 17.04
CA ALA A 160 11.45 -3.66 18.14
C ALA A 160 11.54 -5.17 17.87
N ALA A 161 10.48 -5.79 17.36
CA ALA A 161 10.47 -7.22 17.01
C ALA A 161 11.47 -7.56 15.88
N LEU A 162 11.57 -6.72 14.86
CA LEU A 162 12.58 -6.84 13.79
C LEU A 162 14.00 -6.74 14.35
N THR A 163 14.25 -5.75 15.21
CA THR A 163 15.58 -5.52 15.81
C THR A 163 15.98 -6.67 16.73
N GLN A 164 15.02 -7.24 17.47
CA GLN A 164 15.25 -8.39 18.34
C GLN A 164 15.55 -9.68 17.55
N SER A 165 15.00 -9.83 16.33
CA SER A 165 15.31 -10.96 15.45
C SER A 165 16.76 -10.95 14.92
N GLN A 166 17.38 -9.77 14.78
CA GLN A 166 18.81 -9.65 14.45
C GLN A 166 19.74 -10.04 15.61
N ALA A 167 19.30 -9.88 16.86
CA ALA A 167 20.11 -10.17 18.05
C ALA A 167 20.06 -11.65 18.49
N GLY A 168 19.17 -12.47 17.91
CA GLY A 168 18.84 -13.82 18.38
C GLY A 168 19.55 -14.99 17.67
N ARG A 169 20.80 -14.84 17.20
CA ARG A 169 21.60 -15.97 16.70
C ARG A 169 22.04 -16.88 17.86
N GLY A 170 21.17 -17.77 18.33
CA GLY A 170 21.48 -18.80 19.33
C GLY A 170 20.58 -20.03 19.20
N PRO A 171 21.10 -21.27 19.29
CA PRO A 171 20.32 -22.47 19.00
C PRO A 171 19.64 -23.05 20.26
N GLY A 172 18.38 -23.46 20.11
CA GLY A 172 17.68 -24.31 21.09
C GLY A 172 16.22 -23.88 21.24
N GLY A 173 15.21 -24.74 21.30
CA GLY A 173 15.10 -26.19 21.20
C GLY A 173 13.60 -26.49 21.16
N PHE A 174 13.17 -27.40 20.28
CA PHE A 174 11.76 -27.74 20.10
C PHE A 174 11.27 -28.66 21.23
N SER A 175 10.18 -28.28 21.90
CA SER A 175 9.41 -29.18 22.78
C SER A 175 7.92 -29.12 22.43
N MET A 176 7.36 -30.27 22.06
CA MET A 176 5.93 -30.55 21.89
C MET A 176 5.30 -30.93 23.24
N PRO A 177 3.99 -30.68 23.45
CA PRO A 177 3.02 -31.79 23.49
C PRO A 177 1.67 -31.41 22.82
N GLY A 178 0.92 -32.28 22.16
CA GLY A 178 0.24 -33.47 22.68
C GLY A 178 -1.28 -33.20 22.74
N ALA A 179 -2.07 -33.81 21.85
CA ALA A 179 -3.48 -33.48 21.63
C ALA A 179 -4.47 -34.46 22.31
N ALA A 180 -5.55 -33.93 22.89
CA ALA A 180 -6.86 -34.60 23.08
C ALA A 180 -7.97 -33.56 23.36
N PRO A 181 -9.27 -33.86 23.11
CA PRO A 181 -10.26 -32.85 22.69
C PRO A 181 -11.37 -32.51 23.72
N THR A 182 -12.12 -31.45 23.42
CA THR A 182 -13.55 -31.14 23.71
C THR A 182 -13.91 -29.89 24.54
N THR A 183 -15.04 -29.29 24.11
CA THR A 183 -15.91 -28.21 24.63
C THR A 183 -15.50 -26.72 24.46
N PRO A 184 -16.42 -25.85 23.96
CA PRO A 184 -16.14 -24.43 23.80
C PRO A 184 -16.23 -23.74 25.17
N ASN A 185 -15.07 -23.36 25.69
CA ASN A 185 -14.89 -22.74 27.01
C ASN A 185 -14.49 -21.25 26.80
N PRO A 186 -14.67 -20.35 27.79
CA PRO A 186 -14.26 -18.94 27.70
C PRO A 186 -12.75 -18.69 27.44
N ALA A 187 -11.96 -19.78 27.41
CA ALA A 187 -10.52 -19.83 27.15
C ALA A 187 -10.12 -19.48 25.69
N ASP A 188 -11.06 -19.34 24.77
CA ASP A 188 -10.75 -18.94 23.38
C ASP A 188 -10.13 -17.53 23.28
N LYS A 189 -10.36 -16.67 24.29
CA LYS A 189 -9.72 -15.35 24.38
C LYS A 189 -8.26 -15.38 24.83
N GLU A 190 -7.84 -16.37 25.62
CA GLU A 190 -6.43 -16.54 26.02
C GLU A 190 -5.60 -17.29 24.97
N LYS A 191 -6.21 -18.16 24.16
CA LYS A 191 -5.51 -18.86 23.05
C LYS A 191 -5.18 -17.96 21.86
N GLN A 192 -5.94 -16.88 21.65
CA GLN A 192 -5.67 -15.92 20.56
C GLN A 192 -4.31 -15.21 20.66
N PRO A 193 -3.90 -14.65 21.81
CA PRO A 193 -2.59 -14.02 21.95
C PRO A 193 -1.43 -15.03 21.80
N GLU A 194 -1.58 -16.27 22.30
CA GLU A 194 -0.58 -17.33 22.12
C GLU A 194 -0.42 -17.73 20.64
N ALA A 195 -1.54 -17.90 19.93
CA ALA A 195 -1.53 -18.21 18.49
C ALA A 195 -0.92 -17.06 17.66
N ARG A 196 -1.08 -15.80 18.10
CA ARG A 196 -0.46 -14.63 17.47
C ARG A 196 1.05 -14.62 17.66
N ILE A 197 1.52 -14.84 18.90
CA ILE A 197 2.97 -14.93 19.19
C ILE A 197 3.59 -16.06 18.37
N GLY A 198 2.91 -17.20 18.26
CA GLY A 198 3.34 -18.31 17.41
C GLY A 198 3.44 -17.95 15.92
N ARG A 199 2.51 -17.15 15.37
CA ARG A 199 2.59 -16.67 13.97
C ARG A 199 3.73 -15.67 13.76
N VAL A 200 3.93 -14.73 14.68
CA VAL A 200 5.05 -13.77 14.60
C VAL A 200 6.39 -14.51 14.69
N GLN A 201 6.51 -15.50 15.58
CA GLN A 201 7.71 -16.34 15.69
C GLN A 201 7.95 -17.17 14.43
N ARG A 202 6.90 -17.77 13.85
CA ARG A 202 6.99 -18.50 12.58
C ARG A 202 7.45 -17.60 11.44
N PHE A 203 6.90 -16.39 11.36
CA PHE A 203 7.33 -15.39 10.38
C PHE A 203 8.79 -14.97 10.59
N GLY A 204 9.20 -14.76 11.84
CA GLY A 204 10.59 -14.45 12.19
C GLY A 204 11.56 -15.59 11.84
N ALA A 205 11.19 -16.83 12.11
CA ALA A 205 11.96 -18.02 11.72
C ALA A 205 12.09 -18.13 10.19
N TRP A 206 10.97 -17.97 9.48
CA TRP A 206 10.98 -17.95 8.00
C TRP A 206 11.86 -16.83 7.45
N LEU A 207 11.76 -15.62 8.02
CA LEU A 207 12.59 -14.48 7.61
C LEU A 207 14.08 -14.76 7.84
N ALA A 208 14.44 -15.38 8.98
CA ALA A 208 15.83 -15.69 9.31
C ALA A 208 16.45 -16.73 8.36
N GLU A 209 15.64 -17.64 7.82
CA GLU A 209 16.07 -18.63 6.81
C GLU A 209 16.04 -18.06 5.37
N SER A 210 15.32 -16.95 5.16
CA SER A 210 15.18 -16.31 3.85
C SER A 210 16.31 -15.33 3.55
N ASN A 211 16.60 -15.10 2.26
CA ASN A 211 17.57 -14.08 1.82
C ASN A 211 16.91 -12.70 1.62
N VAL A 212 15.86 -12.41 2.38
CA VAL A 212 15.12 -11.14 2.30
C VAL A 212 15.93 -10.05 3.02
N ASP A 213 16.01 -8.88 2.41
CA ASP A 213 16.67 -7.73 3.00
C ASP A 213 15.84 -7.14 4.15
N ILE A 214 16.24 -7.49 5.38
CA ILE A 214 15.61 -7.01 6.62
C ILE A 214 15.79 -5.50 6.78
N THR A 215 16.91 -4.93 6.33
CA THR A 215 17.14 -3.48 6.42
C THR A 215 16.14 -2.73 5.55
N ALA A 216 15.91 -3.20 4.32
CA ALA A 216 14.86 -2.64 3.46
C ALA A 216 13.45 -2.78 4.07
N MET A 217 13.17 -3.86 4.79
CA MET A 217 11.89 -4.02 5.52
C MET A 217 11.74 -3.01 6.66
N VAL A 218 12.83 -2.73 7.40
CA VAL A 218 12.85 -1.71 8.46
C VAL A 218 12.60 -0.32 7.87
N ASP A 219 13.30 0.04 6.79
CA ASP A 219 13.12 1.34 6.13
C ASP A 219 11.69 1.50 5.59
N CYS A 220 11.16 0.44 4.96
CA CYS A 220 9.77 0.40 4.51
C CYS A 220 8.76 0.56 5.66
N THR A 221 9.08 0.01 6.84
CA THR A 221 8.26 0.16 8.04
C THR A 221 8.28 1.60 8.53
N GLN A 222 9.45 2.24 8.57
CA GLN A 222 9.59 3.63 9.02
C GLN A 222 8.82 4.60 8.13
N GLU A 223 8.91 4.45 6.81
CA GLU A 223 8.14 5.26 5.86
C GLU A 223 6.62 5.12 6.07
N LEU A 224 6.13 3.90 6.36
CA LEU A 224 4.72 3.70 6.66
C LEU A 224 4.31 4.36 8.00
N ILE A 225 5.16 4.32 9.03
CA ILE A 225 4.92 5.03 10.29
C ILE A 225 4.82 6.54 10.04
N SER A 226 5.83 7.10 9.36
CA SER A 226 5.87 8.53 9.06
C SER A 226 4.66 8.96 8.22
N PHE A 227 4.23 8.13 7.27
CA PHE A 227 3.01 8.36 6.52
C PHE A 227 1.78 8.43 7.43
N TYR A 228 1.57 7.46 8.33
CA TYR A 228 0.42 7.47 9.23
C TYR A 228 0.41 8.68 10.17
N GLU A 229 1.57 9.10 10.68
CA GLU A 229 1.70 10.31 11.50
C GLU A 229 1.37 11.59 10.72
N CYS A 230 1.90 11.73 9.51
CA CYS A 230 1.61 12.89 8.66
C CYS A 230 0.16 12.91 8.16
N HIS A 231 -0.45 11.74 7.95
CA HIS A 231 -1.81 11.64 7.45
C HIS A 231 -2.85 12.23 8.43
N GLU A 232 -2.60 12.19 9.74
CA GLU A 232 -3.46 12.82 10.74
C GLU A 232 -3.57 14.35 10.56
N GLN A 233 -2.56 14.97 9.97
CA GLN A 233 -2.50 16.42 9.73
C GLN A 233 -3.00 16.82 8.34
N TYR A 234 -3.36 15.86 7.48
CA TYR A 234 -3.77 16.12 6.11
C TYR A 234 -5.12 16.88 6.05
N GLN A 235 -5.14 17.98 5.30
CA GLN A 235 -6.34 18.78 5.06
C GLN A 235 -6.71 18.77 3.58
N ASP A 236 -7.77 18.04 3.25
CA ASP A 236 -8.22 17.85 1.85
C ASP A 236 -8.64 19.17 1.18
N LYS A 237 -9.46 19.97 1.88
CA LYS A 237 -9.98 21.25 1.34
C LYS A 237 -8.84 22.21 0.99
N LEU A 238 -7.89 22.39 1.91
CA LEU A 238 -6.75 23.28 1.72
C LEU A 238 -5.89 22.83 0.55
N THR A 239 -5.61 21.53 0.46
CA THR A 239 -4.80 20.94 -0.63
C THR A 239 -5.48 21.16 -1.99
N ARG A 240 -6.79 20.90 -2.07
CA ARG A 240 -7.57 21.11 -3.29
C ARG A 240 -7.63 22.58 -3.71
N GLU A 241 -7.81 23.50 -2.77
CA GLU A 241 -7.80 24.94 -3.05
C GLU A 241 -6.46 25.41 -3.61
N GLN A 242 -5.35 24.93 -3.05
CA GLN A 242 -4.00 25.24 -3.55
C GLN A 242 -3.80 24.72 -4.97
N LEU A 243 -4.17 23.47 -5.25
CA LEU A 243 -4.10 22.89 -6.60
C LEU A 243 -4.92 23.71 -7.61
N ASN A 244 -6.16 24.05 -7.27
CA ASN A 244 -7.04 24.87 -8.11
C ASN A 244 -6.44 26.26 -8.39
N ARG A 245 -5.81 26.87 -7.38
CA ARG A 245 -5.15 28.17 -7.53
C ARG A 245 -3.99 28.09 -8.52
N PHE A 246 -3.16 27.05 -8.46
CA PHE A 246 -2.04 26.87 -9.40
C PHE A 246 -2.51 26.65 -10.83
N ILE A 247 -3.54 25.81 -11.02
CA ILE A 247 -4.09 25.53 -12.35
C ILE A 247 -4.64 26.80 -12.99
N LYS A 248 -5.44 27.58 -12.25
CA LYS A 248 -5.99 28.85 -12.73
C LYS A 248 -4.93 29.91 -12.99
N ALA A 249 -3.93 30.03 -12.11
CA ALA A 249 -2.86 31.03 -12.26
C ALA A 249 -2.00 30.83 -13.51
N ARG A 250 -1.92 29.59 -14.02
CA ARG A 250 -1.13 29.23 -15.21
C ARG A 250 -1.99 29.01 -16.47
N GLY A 251 -3.31 29.14 -16.38
CA GLY A 251 -4.22 28.90 -17.51
C GLY A 251 -4.25 27.44 -17.98
N LEU A 252 -3.95 26.49 -17.09
CA LEU A 252 -3.91 25.04 -17.39
C LEU A 252 -5.32 24.40 -17.40
N ASP A 253 -6.35 25.22 -17.18
CA ASP A 253 -7.77 24.89 -17.28
C ASP A 253 -8.32 25.02 -18.72
N LYS A 254 -7.56 25.64 -19.63
CA LYS A 254 -8.00 25.92 -21.01
C LYS A 254 -7.60 24.88 -22.03
#